data_AF-A0A7G8ULJ9-F1
#
_entry.id   AF-A0A7G8ULJ9-F1
#
_cell.length_a   1.000
_cell.length_b   1.000
_cell.length_c   1.000
_cell.angle_alpha   90.00
_cell.angle_beta   90.00
_cell.angle_gamma   90.00
#
_symmetry.space_group_name_H-M   'P 1'
#
loop_
_entity.id
_entity.type
_entity.pdbx_description
1 polymer ?
#
loop_
_entity_poly.entity_id
_entity_poly.type
_entity_poly.pdbx_seq_one_letter_code
_entity_poly.pdbx_strand_id
1 'polypeptide(L)' 'MLFRAYARLTGQTSDASGALDRFIDADRIATWAHDDINQVLAIGLMQGKGNGVFDPKAHTSRTEAIQAILNLLENV' A
#
# COMPACT_ATOMS: atom_id res chain seq x y z
N MET A 1 1.26 -8.23 4.27
CA MET A 1 0.17 -9.03 4.89
C MET A 1 -1.23 -8.55 4.53
N LEU A 2 -1.52 -7.24 4.56
CA LEU A 2 -2.85 -6.70 4.22
C LEU A 2 -3.32 -7.08 2.80
N PHE A 3 -2.43 -6.97 1.80
CA PHE A 3 -2.73 -7.40 0.43
C PHE A 3 -3.10 -8.89 0.32
N ARG A 4 -2.42 -9.77 1.08
CA ARG A 4 -2.73 -11.20 1.09
C ARG A 4 -4.13 -11.48 1.65
N ALA A 5 -4.57 -10.68 2.63
CA ALA A 5 -5.93 -10.76 3.15
C ALA A 5 -6.93 -10.32 2.09
N TYR A 6 -6.68 -9.18 1.42
CA TYR A 6 -7.50 -8.72 0.29
C TYR A 6 -7.65 -9.79 -0.80
N ALA A 7 -6.53 -10.32 -1.29
CA ALA A 7 -6.54 -11.34 -2.35
C ALA A 7 -7.30 -12.61 -1.95
N ARG A 8 -7.30 -12.99 -0.66
CA ARG A 8 -8.10 -14.12 -0.17
C ARG A 8 -9.60 -13.83 -0.11
N LEU A 9 -10.00 -12.57 0.12
CA LEU A 9 -11.40 -12.19 0.24
C LEU A 9 -12.05 -11.97 -1.13
N THR A 10 -11.34 -11.30 -2.05
CA THR A 10 -11.88 -10.90 -3.36
C THR A 10 -11.54 -11.88 -4.48
N GLY A 11 -10.55 -12.75 -4.28
CA GLY A 11 -9.98 -13.58 -5.34
C GLY A 11 -9.18 -12.79 -6.39
N GLN A 12 -8.97 -11.48 -6.18
CA GLN A 12 -8.21 -10.64 -7.11
C GLN A 12 -6.72 -10.67 -6.78
N THR A 13 -5.90 -10.83 -7.82
CA THR A 13 -4.45 -10.65 -7.78
C THR A 13 -4.11 -9.43 -8.64
N SER A 14 -3.43 -8.44 -8.06
CA SER A 14 -2.99 -7.26 -8.81
C SER A 14 -1.56 -7.42 -9.30
N ASP A 15 -1.36 -7.38 -10.63
CA ASP A 15 -0.06 -7.25 -11.29
C ASP A 15 0.33 -5.77 -11.41
N ALA A 16 0.16 -5.02 -10.33
CA ALA A 16 0.40 -3.58 -10.33
C ALA A 16 1.89 -3.27 -10.40
N SER A 17 2.28 -2.45 -11.36
CA SER A 17 3.65 -1.95 -11.56
C SER A 17 3.62 -0.43 -11.75
N GLY A 18 4.65 0.28 -11.29
CA GLY A 18 4.82 1.73 -11.50
C GLY A 18 4.05 2.64 -10.54
N ALA A 19 3.29 2.10 -9.57
CA ALA A 19 2.59 2.92 -8.58
C ALA A 19 3.55 3.62 -7.60
N LEU A 20 4.80 3.16 -7.53
CA LEU A 20 5.89 3.76 -6.75
C LEU A 20 6.45 5.04 -7.36
N ASP A 21 6.36 5.22 -8.69
CA ASP A 21 7.04 6.32 -9.40
C ASP A 21 6.50 7.72 -9.04
N ARG A 22 5.31 7.77 -8.44
CA ARG A 22 4.71 9.01 -7.91
C ARG A 22 5.30 9.46 -6.58
N PHE A 23 6.16 8.65 -5.95
CA PHE A 23 6.77 8.96 -4.66
C PHE A 23 8.21 9.41 -4.82
N ILE A 24 8.53 10.59 -4.28
CA ILE A 24 9.88 11.17 -4.30
C ILE A 24 10.87 10.37 -3.47
N ASP A 25 10.36 9.55 -2.54
CA ASP A 25 11.14 8.74 -1.61
C ASP A 25 11.00 7.24 -1.87
N ALA A 26 10.63 6.87 -3.10
CA ALA A 26 10.54 5.48 -3.55
C ALA A 26 11.88 4.71 -3.41
N ASP A 27 13.01 5.41 -3.49
CA ASP A 27 14.36 4.88 -3.29
C ASP A 27 14.62 4.39 -1.85
N ARG A 28 13.88 4.93 -0.86
CA ARG A 28 13.98 4.52 0.55
C ARG A 28 13.22 3.23 0.84
N ILE A 29 12.43 2.73 -0.11
CA ILE A 29 11.65 1.50 0.02
C ILE A 29 12.58 0.30 -0.22
N ALA A 30 12.57 -0.65 0.71
CA ALA A 30 13.33 -1.87 0.57
C ALA A 30 12.81 -2.70 -0.61
N THR A 31 13.70 -3.28 -1.41
CA THR A 31 13.37 -4.01 -2.64
C THR A 31 12.34 -5.12 -2.42
N TRP A 32 12.40 -5.83 -1.30
CA TRP A 32 11.43 -6.88 -0.96
C TRP A 32 10.00 -6.37 -0.77
N ALA A 33 9.82 -5.08 -0.49
CA ALA A 33 8.52 -4.45 -0.25
C ALA A 33 7.94 -3.79 -1.51
N HIS A 34 8.70 -3.71 -2.61
CA HIS A 34 8.27 -2.99 -3.82
C HIS A 34 6.98 -3.56 -4.39
N ASP A 35 6.91 -4.88 -4.54
CA ASP A 35 5.73 -5.56 -5.11
C ASP A 35 4.51 -5.40 -4.21
N ASP A 36 4.68 -5.67 -2.90
CA ASP A 36 3.63 -5.53 -1.90
C ASP A 36 3.08 -4.09 -1.86
N ILE A 37 3.96 -3.08 -1.94
CA ILE A 37 3.58 -1.67 -1.92
C ILE A 37 2.87 -1.28 -3.22
N ASN A 38 3.38 -1.66 -4.38
CA ASN A 38 2.72 -1.41 -5.66
C ASN A 38 1.29 -1.96 -5.67
N GLN A 39 1.11 -3.17 -5.14
CA GLN A 39 -0.17 -3.83 -5.05
C GLN A 39 -1.15 -3.06 -4.16
N VAL A 40 -0.80 -2.77 -2.90
CA VAL A 40 -1.69 -2.05 -1.97
C VAL A 40 -2.02 -0.63 -2.46
N LEU A 41 -1.10 -0.01 -3.20
CA LEU A 41 -1.30 1.30 -3.80
C LEU A 41 -2.27 1.26 -4.98
N ALA A 42 -2.22 0.23 -5.81
CA ALA A 42 -3.10 0.09 -6.97
C ALA A 42 -4.55 -0.20 -6.58
N ILE A 43 -4.76 -0.97 -5.52
CA ILE A 43 -6.10 -1.28 -5.00
C ILE A 43 -6.60 -0.25 -3.97
N GLY A 44 -5.88 0.85 -3.77
CA GLY A 44 -6.32 1.96 -2.92
C GLY A 44 -6.29 1.68 -1.41
N LEU A 45 -5.72 0.56 -0.96
CA LEU A 45 -5.58 0.23 0.46
C LEU A 45 -4.68 1.25 1.19
N MET A 46 -3.63 1.71 0.51
CA MET A 46 -2.71 2.74 1.00
C MET A 46 -2.54 3.85 -0.03
N GLN A 47 -2.25 5.07 0.41
CA GLN A 47 -2.13 6.23 -0.48
C GLN A 47 -0.83 7.06 -0.28
N GLY A 48 -0.08 6.81 0.80
CA GLY A 48 1.04 7.64 1.23
C GLY A 48 0.61 8.82 2.11
N LYS A 49 1.55 9.71 2.44
CA LYS A 49 1.33 10.86 3.36
C LYS A 49 0.97 12.16 2.65
N GLY A 50 0.80 12.13 1.33
CA GLY A 50 0.61 13.31 0.50
C GLY A 50 1.93 13.92 0.02
N ASN A 51 1.86 14.97 -0.80
CA ASN A 51 3.01 15.67 -1.39
C ASN A 51 4.02 14.75 -2.13
N GLY A 52 3.53 13.63 -2.67
CA GLY A 52 4.39 12.63 -3.30
C GLY A 52 5.32 11.91 -2.31
N VAL A 53 4.96 11.80 -1.03
CA VAL A 53 5.77 11.10 0.00
C VAL A 53 5.06 9.84 0.47
N PHE A 54 5.76 8.71 0.49
CA PHE A 54 5.28 7.46 1.08
C PHE A 54 5.78 7.27 2.52
N ASP A 55 7.03 7.65 2.79
CA ASP A 55 7.75 7.55 4.06
C ASP A 55 7.86 6.10 4.61
N PRO A 56 8.54 5.19 3.89
CA PRO A 56 8.54 3.76 4.19
C PRO A 56 9.22 3.38 5.52
N LYS A 57 10.01 4.29 6.10
CA LYS A 57 10.75 4.06 7.34
C LYS A 57 10.08 4.69 8.57
N ALA A 58 9.00 5.45 8.37
CA ALA A 58 8.29 6.02 9.50
C ALA A 58 7.47 4.96 10.24
N HIS A 59 7.26 5.23 11.52
CA HIS A 59 6.31 4.46 12.30
C HIS A 59 4.90 4.73 11.82
N THR A 60 4.16 3.65 11.57
CA THR A 60 2.73 3.70 11.31
C THR A 60 1.99 4.08 12.59
N SER A 61 1.17 5.12 12.51
CA SER A 61 0.24 5.51 13.57
C SER A 61 -0.95 4.55 13.64
N ARG A 62 -1.63 4.52 14.79
CA ARG A 62 -2.87 3.72 14.94
C ARG A 62 -3.95 4.15 13.93
N THR A 63 -4.05 5.44 13.64
CA THR A 63 -5.02 5.97 12.68
C THR A 63 -4.73 5.49 11.26
N GLU A 64 -3.48 5.50 10.83
CA GLU A 64 -3.08 4.98 9.51
C GLU A 64 -3.34 3.47 9.40
N ALA A 65 -3.07 2.71 10.48
CA ALA A 65 -3.36 1.29 10.52
C ALA A 65 -4.86 0.99 10.40
N ILE A 66 -5.70 1.73 11.15
CA ILE A 66 -7.17 1.60 11.08
C ILE A 66 -7.67 2.00 9.70
N GLN A 67 -7.18 3.09 9.12
CA GLN A 67 -7.59 3.52 7.78
C GLN A 67 -7.31 2.44 6.73
N ALA A 68 -6.15 1.80 6.78
CA ALA A 68 -5.82 0.72 5.85
C ALA A 68 -6.77 -0.50 6.01
N ILE A 69 -7.19 -0.80 7.24
CA ILE A 69 -8.18 -1.86 7.51
C ILE A 69 -9.57 -1.46 7.04
N LEU A 70 -9.99 -0.20 7.22
CA LEU A 70 -11.28 0.29 6.73
C LEU A 70 -11.33 0.22 5.20
N ASN A 71 -10.28 0.68 4.52
CA ASN A 71 -10.17 0.58 3.06
C ASN A 71 -10.24 -0.89 2.61
N LEU A 72 -9.70 -1.84 3.38
CA LEU A 72 -9.83 -3.26 3.09
C LEU A 72 -11.29 -3.71 3.17
N LEU A 73 -12.01 -3.33 4.22
CA LEU A 73 -13.40 -3.74 4.40
C LEU A 73 -14.36 -3.09 3.40
N GLU A 74 -14.05 -1.88 2.91
CA GLU A 74 -14.86 -1.17 1.92
C GLU A 74 -14.64 -1.67 0.48
N ASN A 75 -13.47 -2.24 0.18
CA ASN A 75 -13.10 -2.71 -1.16
C ASN A 75 -13.24 -4.23 -1.36
N VAL A 76 -13.84 -4.94 -0.40
CA VAL A 76 -14.11 -6.39 -0.44
C VAL A 76 -15.54 -6.67 -0.90
#